data_AF-A0A4R3YZN8-F1
#
_entry.id   AF-A0A4R3YZN8-F1
#
_cell.length_a   1.000
_cell.length_b   1.000
_cell.length_c   1.000
_cell.angle_alpha   90.00
_cell.angle_beta   90.00
_cell.angle_gamma   90.00
#
_symmetry.space_group_name_H-M   'P 1'
#
loop_
_entity.id
_entity.type
_entity.pdbx_description
1 polymer ?
#
loop_
_entity_poly.entity_id
_entity_poly.type
_entity_poly.pdbx_seq_one_letter_code
_entity_poly.pdbx_strand_id
1 'polypeptide(L)'
;MRKWTGIAAGLVLAGCTGQALAAQPSEQQVRQLMEAVGMGRMLSTMNSQMAGVMQSALPCVPASYWQGFVDANATSQLIGRMVPVYQKHFTAEDIDGLLKFYKSPLGQKVITQMPATMAEGMQVGKQWGNERGQQMIAQLQTQGTLNAQGQCPATAAGTQPAKPAPAAQPAPAKKK
;
A
#
# COMPACT_ATOMS: atom_id res chain seq x y z
N MET A 1 -58.22 -39.88 -34.01
CA MET A 1 -58.36 -39.13 -32.74
C MET A 1 -57.38 -39.76 -31.74
N ARG A 2 -56.19 -39.18 -31.52
CA ARG A 2 -55.78 -38.47 -30.28
C ARG A 2 -56.22 -39.26 -29.02
N LYS A 3 -55.34 -39.72 -28.12
CA LYS A 3 -54.22 -39.01 -27.45
C LYS A 3 -53.21 -40.03 -26.89
N TRP A 4 -51.91 -39.75 -26.99
CA TRP A 4 -50.85 -40.42 -26.22
C TRP A 4 -50.23 -39.36 -25.31
N THR A 5 -50.22 -39.62 -24.00
CA THR A 5 -49.72 -38.72 -22.96
C THR A 5 -48.62 -39.40 -22.18
N GLY A 6 -47.50 -38.68 -22.01
CA GLY A 6 -46.54 -38.86 -20.92
C GLY A 6 -45.32 -39.73 -21.26
N ILE A 7 -44.09 -39.45 -20.85
CA ILE A 7 -43.49 -38.41 -19.99
C ILE A 7 -42.04 -38.25 -20.47
N ALA A 8 -41.55 -37.01 -20.48
CA ALA A 8 -40.15 -36.68 -20.71
C ALA A 8 -39.28 -37.14 -19.54
N ALA A 9 -38.15 -37.80 -19.82
CA ALA A 9 -37.05 -37.94 -18.88
C ALA A 9 -35.84 -37.22 -19.46
N GLY A 10 -35.65 -35.99 -19.00
CA GLY A 10 -34.47 -35.18 -19.31
C GLY A 10 -33.25 -35.76 -18.61
N LEU A 11 -32.12 -35.72 -19.31
CA LEU A 11 -30.80 -35.94 -18.75
C LEU A 11 -30.00 -34.65 -18.97
N VAL A 12 -30.31 -33.65 -18.15
CA VAL A 12 -29.46 -32.47 -17.99
C VAL A 12 -28.29 -32.93 -17.12
N LEU A 13 -27.18 -33.30 -17.75
CA LEU A 13 -25.89 -33.40 -17.07
C LEU A 13 -25.46 -31.97 -16.71
N ALA A 14 -25.91 -31.50 -15.54
CA ALA A 14 -25.35 -30.34 -14.89
C ALA A 14 -23.93 -30.69 -14.44
N GLY A 15 -22.96 -30.48 -15.34
CA GLY A 15 -21.55 -30.47 -15.00
C GLY A 15 -21.28 -29.33 -14.03
N CYS A 16 -21.34 -29.62 -12.72
CA CYS A 16 -20.65 -28.82 -11.73
C CYS A 16 -19.16 -29.03 -12.00
N THR A 17 -18.57 -28.20 -12.86
CA THR A 17 -17.14 -27.94 -12.80
C THR A 17 -16.90 -27.26 -11.46
N GLY A 18 -16.67 -28.08 -10.43
CA GLY A 18 -16.13 -27.60 -9.17
C GLY A 18 -14.86 -26.86 -9.51
N GLN A 19 -14.89 -25.52 -9.43
CA GLN A 19 -13.67 -24.75 -9.34
C GLN A 19 -12.98 -25.29 -8.09
N ALA A 20 -11.91 -26.06 -8.28
CA ALA A 20 -11.02 -26.40 -7.19
C ALA A 20 -10.64 -25.08 -6.53
N LEU A 21 -11.16 -24.84 -5.32
CA LEU A 21 -10.76 -23.69 -4.54
C LEU A 21 -9.25 -23.77 -4.38
N ALA A 22 -8.53 -22.81 -4.94
CA ALA A 22 -7.08 -22.78 -4.87
C ALA A 22 -6.63 -22.86 -3.41
N ALA A 23 -5.57 -23.62 -3.14
CA ALA A 23 -5.12 -23.88 -1.79
C ALA A 23 -4.69 -22.57 -1.13
N GLN A 24 -4.99 -22.44 0.16
CA GLN A 24 -4.54 -21.31 0.95
C GLN A 24 -3.04 -21.46 1.28
N PRO A 25 -2.24 -20.39 1.23
CA PRO A 25 -0.84 -20.43 1.65
C PRO A 25 -0.69 -20.94 3.08
N SER A 26 0.30 -21.81 3.29
CA SER A 26 0.71 -22.17 4.65
C SER A 26 1.41 -21.02 5.36
N GLU A 27 1.38 -21.01 6.69
CA GLU A 27 2.15 -20.06 7.50
C GLU A 27 3.65 -20.10 7.14
N GLN A 28 4.19 -21.29 6.92
CA GLN A 28 5.59 -21.47 6.55
C GLN A 28 5.93 -20.82 5.21
N GLN A 29 5.07 -20.94 4.19
CA GLN A 29 5.26 -20.28 2.90
C GLN A 29 5.30 -18.76 3.05
N VAL A 30 4.38 -18.17 3.82
CA VAL A 30 4.37 -16.72 4.07
C VAL A 30 5.63 -16.29 4.82
N ARG A 31 6.06 -17.04 5.85
CA ARG A 31 7.30 -16.76 6.59
C ARG A 31 8.53 -16.79 5.68
N GLN A 32 8.64 -17.81 4.84
CA GLN A 32 9.73 -17.91 3.87
C GLN A 32 9.72 -16.74 2.87
N LEU A 33 8.54 -16.29 2.43
CA LEU A 33 8.43 -15.15 1.52
C LEU A 33 8.95 -13.89 2.21
N MET A 34 8.54 -13.64 3.46
CA MET A 34 8.98 -12.49 4.26
C MET A 34 10.48 -12.47 4.48
N GLU A 35 11.07 -13.64 4.72
CA GLU A 35 12.51 -13.80 4.81
C GLU A 35 13.19 -13.51 3.45
N ALA A 36 12.67 -14.09 2.37
CA ALA A 36 13.23 -13.92 1.02
C ALA A 36 13.23 -12.46 0.56
N VAL A 37 12.20 -11.67 0.90
CA VAL A 37 12.12 -10.24 0.60
C VAL A 37 12.87 -9.35 1.61
N GLY A 38 13.43 -9.93 2.68
CA GLY A 38 14.29 -9.23 3.62
C GLY A 38 13.56 -8.43 4.70
N MET A 39 12.34 -8.82 5.09
CA MET A 39 11.54 -8.11 6.12
C MET A 39 12.32 -7.96 7.45
N GLY A 40 13.04 -8.99 7.88
CA GLY A 40 13.84 -8.94 9.11
C GLY A 40 14.92 -7.86 9.07
N ARG A 41 15.63 -7.71 7.93
CA ARG A 41 16.62 -6.64 7.75
C ARG A 41 15.94 -5.27 7.77
N MET A 42 14.80 -5.13 7.09
CA MET A 42 14.04 -3.88 7.09
C MET A 42 13.63 -3.46 8.50
N LEU A 43 13.06 -4.38 9.28
CA LEU A 43 12.68 -4.14 10.68
C LEU A 43 13.86 -3.78 11.56
N SER A 44 15.01 -4.45 11.40
CA SER A 44 16.23 -4.13 12.13
C SER A 44 16.73 -2.71 11.83
N THR A 45 16.69 -2.28 10.57
CA THR A 45 17.06 -0.92 10.16
C THR A 45 16.11 0.11 10.77
N MET A 46 14.80 -0.14 10.69
CA MET A 46 13.78 0.72 11.31
C MET A 46 13.97 0.82 12.83
N ASN A 47 14.24 -0.31 13.49
CA ASN A 47 14.49 -0.34 14.92
C ASN A 47 15.73 0.47 15.31
N SER A 48 16.81 0.33 14.55
CA SER A 48 18.05 1.09 14.80
C SER A 48 17.84 2.60 14.68
N GLN A 49 17.08 3.03 13.67
CA GLN A 49 16.72 4.44 13.49
C GLN A 49 15.84 4.94 14.66
N MET A 50 14.79 4.20 15.01
CA MET A 50 13.88 4.57 16.09
C MET A 50 14.60 4.55 17.45
N ALA A 51 15.51 3.61 17.66
CA ALA A 51 16.30 3.49 18.86
C ALA A 51 17.14 4.75 19.11
N GLY A 52 17.78 5.31 18.08
CA GLY A 52 18.54 6.56 18.23
C GLY A 52 17.66 7.75 18.65
N VAL A 53 16.44 7.84 18.10
CA VAL A 53 15.45 8.86 18.48
C VAL A 53 14.99 8.66 19.92
N MET A 54 14.62 7.42 20.29
CA MET A 54 14.12 7.10 21.63
C MET A 54 15.19 7.27 22.70
N GLN A 55 16.44 6.90 22.41
CA GLN A 55 17.57 7.10 23.31
C GLN A 55 17.81 8.59 23.57
N SER A 56 17.65 9.45 22.56
CA SER A 56 17.77 10.90 22.73
C SER A 56 16.64 11.49 23.56
N ALA A 57 15.43 10.92 23.44
CA ALA A 57 14.25 11.36 24.20
C ALA A 57 14.24 10.86 25.65
N LEU A 58 14.74 9.65 25.90
CA LEU A 58 14.76 8.98 27.20
C LEU A 58 16.19 8.51 27.55
N PRO A 59 17.09 9.44 27.93
CA PRO A 59 18.51 9.14 28.13
C PRO A 59 18.78 8.24 29.35
N CYS A 60 17.81 8.10 30.26
CA CYS A 60 17.92 7.18 31.40
C CYS A 60 17.71 5.71 31.03
N VAL A 61 17.16 5.41 29.85
CA VAL A 61 16.96 4.04 29.37
C VAL A 61 18.19 3.61 28.58
N PRO A 62 18.81 2.46 28.90
CA PRO A 62 19.99 1.98 28.19
C PRO A 62 19.75 1.77 26.70
N ALA A 63 20.74 2.09 25.88
CA ALA A 63 20.70 1.90 24.43
C ALA A 63 20.34 0.46 24.02
N SER A 64 20.82 -0.54 24.78
CA SER A 64 20.55 -1.96 24.55
C SER A 64 19.07 -2.32 24.64
N TYR A 65 18.29 -1.62 25.47
CA TYR A 65 16.85 -1.84 25.55
C TYR A 65 16.16 -1.49 24.23
N TRP A 66 16.48 -0.32 23.66
CA TRP A 66 15.93 0.11 22.38
C TRP A 66 16.42 -0.76 21.22
N GLN A 67 17.68 -1.15 21.23
CA GLN A 67 18.23 -2.07 20.23
C GLN A 67 17.55 -3.45 20.27
N GLY A 68 17.18 -3.93 21.46
CA GLY A 68 16.45 -5.18 21.65
C GLY A 68 14.94 -5.10 21.46
N PHE A 69 14.38 -3.91 21.23
CA PHE A 69 12.93 -3.72 21.16
C PHE A 69 12.27 -4.50 20.01
N VAL A 70 12.92 -4.53 18.84
CA VAL A 70 12.51 -5.39 17.70
C VAL A 70 13.52 -6.50 17.52
N ASP A 71 13.42 -7.50 18.39
CA ASP A 71 14.21 -8.72 18.30
C ASP A 71 13.60 -9.75 17.33
N ALA A 72 14.20 -10.95 17.28
CA ALA A 72 13.72 -12.05 16.45
C ALA A 72 12.31 -12.51 16.83
N ASN A 73 11.95 -12.44 18.13
CA ASN A 73 10.64 -12.84 18.62
C ASN A 73 9.56 -11.82 18.22
N ALA A 74 9.82 -10.53 18.41
CA ALA A 74 8.95 -9.44 17.96
C ALA A 74 8.74 -9.49 16.43
N THR A 75 9.81 -9.75 15.68
CA THR A 75 9.75 -9.97 14.23
C THR A 75 8.86 -11.16 13.87
N SER A 76 9.05 -12.30 14.55
CA SER A 76 8.24 -13.51 14.32
C SER A 76 6.76 -13.29 14.65
N GLN A 77 6.45 -12.54 15.72
CA GLN A 77 5.08 -12.17 16.08
C GLN A 77 4.44 -11.28 15.01
N LEU A 78 5.16 -10.30 14.48
CA LEU A 78 4.67 -9.45 13.40
C LEU A 78 4.39 -10.28 12.14
N ILE A 79 5.32 -11.16 11.75
CA ILE A 79 5.11 -12.05 10.59
C ILE A 79 3.89 -12.93 10.81
N GLY A 80 3.71 -13.51 12.00
CA GLY A 80 2.54 -14.31 12.35
C GLY A 80 1.22 -13.53 12.17
N ARG A 81 1.20 -12.23 12.51
CA ARG A 81 0.03 -11.36 12.28
C ARG A 81 -0.22 -11.05 10.79
N MET A 82 0.81 -11.15 9.94
CA MET A 82 0.67 -10.94 8.50
C MET A 82 0.19 -12.18 7.75
N VAL A 83 0.39 -13.39 8.28
CA VAL A 83 -0.08 -14.66 7.68
C VAL A 83 -1.53 -14.60 7.20
N PRO A 84 -2.54 -14.22 8.03
CA PRO A 84 -3.93 -14.17 7.58
C PRO A 84 -4.18 -13.11 6.51
N VAL A 85 -3.37 -12.04 6.45
CA VAL A 85 -3.45 -11.02 5.38
C VAL A 85 -3.03 -11.64 4.06
N TYR A 86 -1.94 -12.41 4.03
CA TYR A 86 -1.49 -13.09 2.82
C TYR A 86 -2.44 -14.18 2.38
N GLN A 87 -2.95 -14.99 3.31
CA GLN A 87 -3.98 -16.00 3.03
C GLN A 87 -5.25 -15.38 2.41
N LYS A 88 -5.63 -14.19 2.86
CA LYS A 88 -6.79 -13.49 2.28
C LYS A 88 -6.59 -13.07 0.81
N HIS A 89 -5.36 -12.81 0.38
CA HIS A 89 -5.08 -12.15 -0.90
C HIS A 89 -4.34 -13.02 -1.92
N PHE A 90 -3.74 -14.13 -1.50
CA PHE A 90 -2.91 -14.98 -2.34
C PHE A 90 -3.27 -16.46 -2.17
N THR A 91 -3.03 -17.23 -3.21
CA THR A 91 -3.07 -18.70 -3.18
C THR A 91 -1.70 -19.26 -2.82
N ALA A 92 -1.64 -20.53 -2.41
CA ALA A 92 -0.39 -21.21 -2.13
C ALA A 92 0.54 -21.20 -3.36
N GLU A 93 -0.05 -21.38 -4.55
CA GLU A 93 0.66 -21.34 -5.83
C GLU A 93 1.24 -19.95 -6.12
N ASP A 94 0.53 -18.87 -5.79
CA ASP A 94 1.05 -17.49 -5.93
C ASP A 94 2.29 -17.28 -5.04
N ILE A 95 2.22 -17.72 -3.79
CA ILE A 95 3.34 -17.55 -2.85
C ILE A 95 4.55 -18.38 -3.28
N ASP A 96 4.35 -19.59 -3.81
CA ASP A 96 5.43 -20.40 -4.39
C ASP A 96 6.05 -19.72 -5.61
N GLY A 97 5.23 -19.12 -6.47
CA GLY A 97 5.69 -18.32 -7.61
C GLY A 97 6.54 -17.13 -7.17
N LEU A 98 6.08 -16.38 -6.15
CA LEU A 98 6.82 -15.25 -5.58
C LEU A 98 8.13 -15.70 -4.93
N LEU A 99 8.11 -16.81 -4.19
CA LEU A 99 9.31 -17.39 -3.59
C LEU A 99 10.34 -17.77 -4.66
N LYS A 100 9.90 -18.44 -5.73
CA LYS A 100 10.78 -18.80 -6.86
C LYS A 100 11.38 -17.55 -7.51
N PHE A 101 10.56 -16.52 -7.72
CA PHE A 101 11.04 -15.27 -8.30
C PHE A 101 12.06 -14.58 -7.39
N TYR A 102 11.72 -14.31 -6.13
CA TYR A 102 12.59 -13.59 -5.21
C TYR A 102 13.86 -14.35 -4.85
N LYS A 103 13.88 -15.68 -4.93
CA LYS A 103 15.11 -16.49 -4.78
C LYS A 103 16.00 -16.49 -6.03
N SER A 104 15.49 -16.06 -7.19
CA SER A 104 16.30 -15.97 -8.42
C SER A 104 17.31 -14.82 -8.37
N PRO A 105 18.39 -14.85 -9.17
CA PRO A 105 19.34 -13.74 -9.26
C PRO A 105 18.66 -12.40 -9.63
N LEU A 106 17.66 -12.44 -10.51
CA LEU A 106 16.89 -11.24 -10.88
C LEU A 106 16.03 -10.75 -9.71
N GLY A 107 15.33 -11.64 -9.00
CA GLY A 107 14.52 -11.26 -7.84
C GLY A 107 15.35 -10.65 -6.71
N GLN A 108 16.54 -11.20 -6.45
CA GLN A 108 17.49 -10.61 -5.50
C GLN A 108 18.01 -9.24 -5.96
N LYS A 109 18.25 -9.06 -7.27
CA LYS A 109 18.57 -7.74 -7.83
C LYS A 109 17.41 -6.75 -7.64
N VAL A 110 16.17 -7.18 -7.82
CA VAL A 110 14.98 -6.34 -7.56
C VAL A 110 14.93 -5.91 -6.09
N ILE A 111 15.08 -6.84 -5.13
CA ILE A 111 15.09 -6.51 -3.69
C ILE A 111 16.17 -5.47 -3.34
N THR A 112 17.35 -5.59 -3.95
CA THR A 112 18.50 -4.73 -3.62
C THR A 112 18.49 -3.39 -4.35
N GLN A 113 18.03 -3.34 -5.60
CA GLN A 113 18.13 -2.15 -6.45
C GLN A 113 16.85 -1.31 -6.46
N MET A 114 15.67 -1.91 -6.32
CA MET A 114 14.41 -1.16 -6.42
C MET A 114 14.28 -0.01 -5.43
N PRO A 115 14.73 -0.11 -4.16
CA PRO A 115 14.68 1.04 -3.26
C PRO A 115 15.46 2.26 -3.79
N ALA A 116 16.65 2.03 -4.35
CA ALA A 116 17.48 3.08 -4.94
C ALA A 116 16.85 3.62 -6.24
N THR A 117 16.38 2.74 -7.12
CA THR A 117 15.67 3.13 -8.35
C THR A 117 14.45 4.01 -8.05
N MET A 118 13.65 3.66 -7.03
CA MET A 118 12.50 4.46 -6.62
C MET A 118 12.93 5.81 -6.02
N ALA A 119 14.01 5.83 -5.24
CA ALA A 119 14.56 7.07 -4.67
C ALA A 119 15.03 8.04 -5.77
N GLU A 120 15.77 7.54 -6.77
CA GLU A 120 16.22 8.31 -7.93
C GLU A 120 15.01 8.77 -8.77
N GLY A 121 14.04 7.90 -9.01
CA GLY A 121 12.81 8.25 -9.73
C GLY A 121 12.03 9.40 -9.07
N MET A 122 11.95 9.41 -7.73
CA MET A 122 11.36 10.53 -7.00
C MET A 122 12.14 11.84 -7.18
N GLN A 123 13.48 11.79 -7.27
CA GLN A 123 14.29 12.98 -7.52
C GLN A 123 14.02 13.54 -8.92
N VAL A 124 13.96 12.67 -9.93
CA VAL A 124 13.60 13.05 -11.31
C VAL A 124 12.21 13.67 -11.34
N GLY A 125 11.23 13.06 -10.67
CA GLY A 125 9.86 13.60 -10.61
C GLY A 125 9.80 14.99 -9.96
N LYS A 126 10.58 15.24 -8.92
CA LYS A 126 10.69 16.56 -8.28
C LYS A 126 11.28 17.60 -9.24
N GLN A 127 12.34 17.26 -9.96
CA GLN A 127 12.96 18.16 -10.94
C GLN A 127 11.99 18.52 -12.05
N TRP A 128 11.38 17.51 -12.67
CA TRP A 128 10.38 17.69 -13.71
C TRP A 128 9.18 18.53 -13.22
N GLY A 129 8.70 18.28 -12.01
CA GLY A 129 7.59 19.05 -11.43
C GLY A 129 7.93 20.53 -11.24
N ASN A 130 9.15 20.84 -10.81
CA ASN A 130 9.63 22.22 -10.67
C ASN A 130 9.73 22.92 -12.02
N GLU A 131 10.31 22.26 -13.03
CA GLU A 131 10.41 22.80 -14.39
C GLU A 131 9.02 23.08 -14.97
N ARG A 132 8.10 22.11 -14.85
CA ARG A 132 6.74 22.26 -15.37
C ARG A 132 5.98 23.37 -14.65
N GLY A 133 6.18 23.52 -13.34
CA GLY A 133 5.64 24.61 -12.54
C GLY A 133 6.15 25.98 -12.99
N GLN A 134 7.46 26.11 -13.23
CA GLN A 134 8.04 27.37 -13.75
C GLN A 134 7.49 27.73 -15.13
N GLN A 135 7.39 26.76 -16.04
CA GLN A 135 6.79 26.96 -17.36
C GLN A 135 5.33 27.41 -17.27
N MET A 136 4.55 26.78 -16.37
CA MET A 136 3.16 27.17 -16.13
C MET A 136 3.07 28.61 -15.64
N ILE A 137 3.88 29.01 -14.65
CA ILE A 137 3.88 30.39 -14.14
C ILE A 137 4.24 31.38 -15.26
N ALA A 138 5.28 31.11 -16.04
CA ALA A 138 5.68 31.97 -17.16
C ALA A 138 4.55 32.13 -18.21
N GLN A 139 3.85 31.04 -18.53
CA GLN A 139 2.70 31.07 -19.44
C GLN A 139 1.56 31.92 -18.88
N LEU A 140 1.18 31.72 -17.62
CA LEU A 140 0.11 32.47 -16.97
C LEU A 140 0.45 33.96 -16.82
N GLN A 141 1.73 34.29 -16.62
CA GLN A 141 2.22 35.68 -16.61
C GLN A 141 2.12 36.33 -18.00
N THR A 142 2.53 35.60 -19.04
CA THR A 142 2.43 36.08 -20.43
C THR A 142 0.98 36.31 -20.85
N GLN A 143 0.06 35.48 -20.37
CA GLN A 143 -1.38 35.59 -20.60
C GLN A 143 -2.05 36.66 -19.71
N GLY A 144 -1.31 37.30 -18.80
CA GLY A 144 -1.85 38.28 -17.86
C GLY A 144 -2.76 37.71 -16.77
N THR A 145 -2.85 36.38 -16.66
CA THR A 145 -3.62 35.70 -15.59
C THR A 145 -2.91 35.81 -14.24
N LEU A 146 -1.57 35.79 -14.24
CA LEU A 146 -0.74 36.12 -13.08
C LEU A 146 0.06 37.40 -13.33
N ASN A 147 0.33 38.15 -12.27
CA ASN A 147 1.23 39.30 -12.32
C ASN A 147 2.73 38.87 -12.31
N ALA A 148 3.65 39.83 -12.41
CA ALA A 148 5.09 39.57 -12.41
C ALA A 148 5.61 38.88 -11.14
N GLN A 149 4.87 38.95 -10.04
CA GLN A 149 5.17 38.28 -8.77
C GLN A 149 4.56 36.86 -8.69
N GLY A 150 3.89 36.39 -9.74
CA GLY A 150 3.25 35.07 -9.78
C GLY A 150 1.94 35.00 -9.00
N GLN A 151 1.33 36.15 -8.70
CA GLN A 151 0.10 36.27 -7.92
C GLN A 151 -1.08 36.61 -8.84
N CYS A 152 -2.27 36.17 -8.46
CA CYS A 152 -3.49 36.61 -9.13
C CYS A 152 -3.67 38.13 -8.95
N PRO A 153 -4.09 38.87 -9.99
CA PRO A 153 -4.36 40.30 -9.86
C PRO A 153 -5.50 40.55 -8.87
N ALA A 154 -5.37 41.58 -8.03
CA ALA A 154 -6.33 41.91 -6.95
C ALA A 154 -7.78 42.10 -7.46
N THR A 155 -7.97 42.50 -8.72
CA THR A 155 -9.27 42.70 -9.35
C THR A 155 -10.04 41.40 -9.61
N ALA A 156 -9.37 40.25 -9.65
CA ALA A 156 -10.00 38.93 -9.81
C ALA A 156 -10.50 38.32 -8.48
N ALA A 157 -10.19 38.95 -7.33
CA ALA A 157 -10.70 38.54 -6.02
C ALA A 157 -12.18 38.90 -5.78
N GLY A 158 -12.89 39.32 -6.82
CA GLY A 158 -14.29 39.75 -6.78
C GLY A 158 -15.31 38.66 -7.08
N THR A 159 -15.01 37.37 -6.94
CA THR A 159 -16.05 36.32 -6.78
C THR A 159 -15.45 35.07 -6.15
N GLN A 160 -15.21 35.09 -4.83
CA GLN A 160 -15.17 33.83 -4.08
C GLN A 160 -16.57 33.20 -4.17
N PRO A 161 -16.73 31.96 -4.66
CA PRO A 161 -17.94 31.20 -4.37
C PRO A 161 -18.05 31.14 -2.84
N ALA A 162 -19.18 31.59 -2.30
CA ALA A 162 -19.45 31.55 -0.87
C ALA A 162 -19.10 30.15 -0.34
N LYS A 163 -18.24 30.11 0.68
CA LYS A 163 -17.97 28.90 1.47
C LYS A 163 -19.33 28.26 1.81
N PRO A 164 -19.60 26.99 1.45
CA PRO A 164 -20.82 26.34 1.87
C PRO A 164 -20.90 26.43 3.39
N ALA A 165 -22.02 26.93 3.91
CA ALA A 165 -22.27 26.98 5.34
C ALA A 165 -22.00 25.59 5.94
N PRO A 166 -21.37 25.49 7.11
CA PRO A 166 -21.17 24.21 7.76
C PRO A 166 -22.55 23.56 7.95
N ALA A 167 -22.69 22.34 7.42
CA ALA A 167 -23.88 21.53 7.62
C ALA A 167 -24.20 21.51 9.12
N ALA A 168 -25.41 21.93 9.49
CA ALA A 168 -25.90 21.86 10.85
C ALA A 168 -25.73 20.42 11.34
N GLN A 169 -24.90 20.25 12.37
CA GLN A 169 -24.75 18.96 13.05
C GLN A 169 -26.12 18.58 13.62
N PRO A 170 -26.62 17.36 13.37
CA PRO A 170 -27.84 16.91 14.02
C PRO A 170 -27.59 16.81 15.52
N ALA A 171 -28.48 17.46 16.29
CA ALA A 171 -28.47 17.42 17.75
C ALA A 171 -28.51 15.96 18.26
N PRO A 172 -27.85 15.66 19.39
CA PRO A 172 -27.87 14.32 19.95
C PRO A 172 -29.30 13.97 20.39
N ALA A 173 -29.88 12.94 19.78
CA ALA A 173 -31.13 12.36 20.24
C ALA A 173 -30.89 11.75 21.63
N LYS A 174 -31.65 12.27 22.60
CA LYS A 174 -31.66 11.83 24.00
C LYS A 174 -32.03 10.34 24.05
N LYS A 175 -31.18 9.53 24.67
CA LYS A 175 -31.52 8.15 25.08
C LYS A 175 -32.72 8.22 26.05
N LYS A 176 -33.78 7.50 25.71
CA LYS A 176 -34.73 6.95 26.68
C LYS A 176 -34.39 5.47 26.85
#